data_AF-A0A139AZ14-F1
#
_entry.id   AF-A0A139AZ14-F1
#
_cell.length_a   1.000
_cell.length_b   1.000
_cell.length_c   1.000
_cell.angle_alpha   90.00
_cell.angle_beta   90.00
_cell.angle_gamma   90.00
#
_symmetry.space_group_name_H-M   'P 1'
#
loop_
_entity.id
_entity.type
_entity.pdbx_description
1 polymer ?
#
loop_
_entity_poly.entity_id
_entity_poly.type
_entity_poly.pdbx_seq_one_letter_code
_entity_poly.pdbx_strand_id
1 'polypeptide(L)'
;MPLLLRGMPTHAKILQPFIKREGAPLASLVNSEPTGTANFGGVEGKGIRTTAREEGDWIVIEGEKIWATNCAGWVFKGAGLQCVTRRFIPSSSASASRSSPSTSDTNVVVAVTWADIEASPPGSYTVLKHFDSFGLTAKSGPLVRISGVRVPKSQLLCQPGQGLELCDEAFTMSAIVLGAMSVGVMRAEFDSALAFAKRDDRGGAEPILTKQSRRSTEGAWLPPARELAYHAKVYCSESAVKAVIDCVYAAGVTTYDEGSGLGLGKLVKVTMVLPLFDGGNVGVRKRQLQKLMCAADYDAWGTTM
;
A
#
# COMPACT_ATOMS: atom_id res chain seq x y z
N MET A 1 2.53 -7.58 -7.29
CA MET A 1 3.94 -7.61 -6.84
C MET A 1 4.35 -8.97 -6.28
N PRO A 2 3.70 -9.58 -5.28
CA PRO A 2 4.18 -10.87 -4.72
C PRO A 2 4.36 -11.98 -5.76
N LEU A 3 3.40 -12.11 -6.68
CA LEU A 3 3.50 -13.09 -7.77
C LEU A 3 4.67 -12.82 -8.74
N LEU A 4 5.09 -11.56 -8.92
CA LEU A 4 6.26 -11.24 -9.76
C LEU A 4 7.58 -11.55 -9.04
N LEU A 5 7.59 -11.42 -7.71
CA LEU A 5 8.78 -11.65 -6.88
C LEU A 5 9.08 -13.14 -6.67
N ARG A 6 8.03 -13.94 -6.42
CA ARG A 6 8.17 -15.36 -6.04
C ARG A 6 7.30 -16.32 -6.86
N GLY A 7 6.83 -15.87 -8.02
CA GLY A 7 6.04 -16.70 -8.93
C GLY A 7 6.86 -17.82 -9.56
N MET A 8 6.46 -19.06 -9.31
CA MET A 8 6.92 -20.25 -10.04
C MET A 8 6.31 -20.36 -11.45
N PRO A 9 6.92 -21.13 -12.39
CA PRO A 9 6.37 -21.37 -13.73
C PRO A 9 4.92 -21.89 -13.75
N THR A 10 4.52 -22.62 -12.72
CA THR A 10 3.13 -23.09 -12.51
C THR A 10 2.12 -21.95 -12.43
N HIS A 11 2.53 -20.76 -12.01
CA HIS A 11 1.68 -19.57 -11.91
C HIS A 11 1.60 -18.75 -13.21
N ALA A 12 2.34 -19.12 -14.27
CA ALA A 12 2.40 -18.33 -15.50
C ALA A 12 1.00 -18.04 -16.08
N LYS A 13 0.06 -18.99 -15.95
CA LYS A 13 -1.33 -18.84 -16.38
C LYS A 13 -2.07 -17.71 -15.65
N ILE A 14 -1.77 -17.47 -14.38
CA ILE A 14 -2.38 -16.40 -13.56
C ILE A 14 -1.96 -15.01 -14.07
N LEU A 15 -0.75 -14.89 -14.61
CA LEU A 15 -0.23 -13.63 -15.16
C LEU A 15 -0.73 -13.33 -16.58
N GLN A 16 -1.19 -14.34 -17.33
CA GLN A 16 -1.59 -14.20 -18.74
C GLN A 16 -2.55 -13.03 -19.00
N PRO A 17 -3.63 -12.82 -18.21
CA PRO A 17 -4.53 -11.70 -18.44
C PRO A 17 -3.82 -10.33 -18.40
N PHE A 18 -2.80 -10.17 -17.55
CA PHE A 18 -2.10 -8.91 -17.35
C PHE A 18 -1.06 -8.58 -18.42
N ILE A 19 -0.63 -9.58 -19.22
CA ILE A 19 0.40 -9.40 -20.26
C ILE A 19 -0.16 -9.39 -21.68
N LYS A 20 -1.40 -9.87 -21.88
CA LYS A 20 -2.07 -9.88 -23.18
C LYS A 20 -2.43 -8.50 -23.73
N ARG A 21 -2.42 -7.46 -22.90
CA ARG A 21 -2.81 -6.08 -23.24
C ARG A 21 -4.25 -5.96 -23.78
N GLU A 22 -5.14 -6.83 -23.32
CA GLU A 22 -6.56 -6.83 -23.65
C GLU A 22 -7.41 -6.73 -22.37
N GLY A 23 -8.61 -6.18 -22.49
CA GLY A 23 -9.51 -5.98 -21.35
C GLY A 23 -8.96 -5.00 -20.30
N ALA A 24 -9.48 -5.10 -19.07
CA ALA A 24 -9.07 -4.27 -17.93
C ALA A 24 -8.84 -5.12 -16.67
N PRO A 25 -7.89 -6.08 -16.68
CA PRO A 25 -7.65 -6.95 -15.55
C PRO A 25 -7.14 -6.16 -14.33
N LEU A 26 -7.71 -6.44 -13.17
CA LEU A 26 -7.32 -5.82 -11.90
C LEU A 26 -6.55 -6.80 -11.01
N ALA A 27 -5.47 -6.31 -10.41
CA ALA A 27 -4.71 -7.02 -9.40
C ALA A 27 -4.75 -6.27 -8.05
N SER A 28 -4.68 -7.02 -6.95
CA SER A 28 -4.64 -6.47 -5.59
C SER A 28 -3.68 -7.24 -4.68
N LEU A 29 -2.92 -6.52 -3.85
CA LEU A 29 -2.24 -7.09 -2.68
C LEU A 29 -3.16 -6.91 -1.47
N VAL A 30 -3.73 -8.00 -0.99
CA VAL A 30 -4.78 -8.01 0.03
C VAL A 30 -4.17 -8.34 1.39
N ASN A 31 -3.51 -7.34 1.98
CA ASN A 31 -2.84 -7.47 3.28
C ASN A 31 -3.67 -6.91 4.44
N SER A 32 -4.08 -5.64 4.35
CA SER A 32 -4.69 -4.86 5.43
C SER A 32 -6.02 -5.44 5.95
N GLU A 33 -6.22 -5.34 7.26
CA GLU A 33 -7.36 -5.92 8.00
C GLU A 33 -8.05 -4.89 8.90
N PRO A 34 -9.34 -5.09 9.25
CA PRO A 34 -10.09 -4.15 10.10
C PRO A 34 -9.46 -3.91 11.47
N THR A 35 -8.76 -4.91 11.99
CA THR A 35 -8.05 -4.84 13.29
C THR A 35 -6.70 -4.12 13.21
N GLY A 36 -6.29 -3.67 12.03
CA GLY A 36 -4.98 -3.07 11.78
C GLY A 36 -3.91 -4.11 11.47
N THR A 37 -2.87 -3.68 10.76
CA THR A 37 -1.76 -4.55 10.31
C THR A 37 -0.38 -4.01 10.67
N ALA A 38 -0.26 -2.98 11.50
CA ALA A 38 1.06 -2.47 11.90
C ALA A 38 1.87 -3.49 12.73
N ASN A 39 1.17 -4.32 13.52
CA ASN A 39 1.79 -5.24 14.48
C ASN A 39 1.74 -6.71 14.05
N PHE A 40 1.38 -7.02 12.79
CA PHE A 40 1.11 -8.39 12.37
C PHE A 40 2.32 -9.33 12.38
N GLY A 41 3.54 -8.78 12.30
CA GLY A 41 4.80 -9.51 12.43
C GLY A 41 5.53 -9.30 13.76
N GLY A 42 4.90 -8.62 14.73
CA GLY A 42 5.50 -8.35 16.04
C GLY A 42 5.32 -9.52 17.02
N VAL A 43 6.26 -9.68 17.96
CA VAL A 43 6.23 -10.74 18.99
C VAL A 43 4.98 -10.66 19.88
N GLU A 44 4.50 -9.44 20.16
CA GLU A 44 3.26 -9.19 20.92
C GLU A 44 2.02 -9.01 20.02
N GLY A 45 2.20 -9.18 18.71
CA GLY A 45 1.16 -9.00 17.70
C GLY A 45 0.14 -10.12 17.71
N LYS A 46 -1.15 -9.77 17.62
CA LYS A 46 -2.25 -10.74 17.44
C LYS A 46 -2.24 -11.44 16.06
N GLY A 47 -1.27 -11.10 15.22
CA GLY A 47 -1.08 -11.63 13.86
C GLY A 47 -2.20 -11.25 12.89
N ILE A 48 -2.10 -11.78 11.67
CA ILE A 48 -3.17 -11.72 10.67
C ILE A 48 -4.35 -12.57 11.13
N ARG A 49 -5.55 -12.01 11.04
CA ARG A 49 -6.84 -12.62 11.42
C ARG A 49 -7.45 -13.42 10.29
N THR A 50 -7.14 -13.10 9.04
CA THR A 50 -7.47 -13.95 7.90
C THR A 50 -6.69 -15.26 7.99
N THR A 51 -7.39 -16.38 8.00
CA THR A 51 -6.83 -17.71 8.21
C THR A 51 -6.93 -18.58 6.97
N ALA A 52 -6.25 -19.71 7.08
CA ALA A 52 -5.89 -20.61 6.02
C ALA A 52 -5.89 -22.02 6.57
N ARG A 53 -6.78 -22.89 6.07
CA ARG A 53 -6.77 -24.32 6.39
C ARG A 53 -6.53 -25.14 5.13
N GLU A 54 -5.84 -26.26 5.27
CA GLU A 54 -5.67 -27.21 4.18
C GLU A 54 -6.77 -28.27 4.21
N GLU A 55 -7.38 -28.54 3.07
CA GLU A 55 -8.37 -29.58 2.87
C GLU A 55 -8.01 -30.38 1.60
N GLY A 56 -7.26 -31.48 1.78
CA GLY A 56 -6.73 -32.26 0.66
C GLY A 56 -5.77 -31.42 -0.21
N ASP A 57 -6.09 -31.30 -1.50
CA ASP A 57 -5.35 -30.49 -2.48
C ASP A 57 -5.74 -29.00 -2.45
N TRP A 58 -6.70 -28.63 -1.61
CA TRP A 58 -7.24 -27.29 -1.51
C TRP A 58 -6.74 -26.57 -0.28
N ILE A 59 -6.77 -25.26 -0.41
CA ILE A 59 -6.52 -24.30 0.61
C ILE A 59 -7.81 -23.50 0.78
N VAL A 60 -8.37 -23.47 1.98
CA VAL A 60 -9.60 -22.73 2.28
C VAL A 60 -9.27 -21.47 3.09
N ILE A 61 -9.77 -20.34 2.64
CA ILE A 61 -9.48 -19.00 3.20
C ILE A 61 -10.73 -18.47 3.91
N GLU A 62 -10.52 -17.92 5.10
CA GLU A 62 -11.55 -17.31 5.94
C GLU A 62 -11.04 -16.00 6.52
N GLY A 63 -11.82 -14.92 6.47
CA GLY A 63 -11.46 -13.68 7.16
C GLY A 63 -12.04 -12.41 6.56
N GLU A 64 -11.55 -11.28 7.05
CA GLU A 64 -11.95 -9.96 6.59
C GLU A 64 -10.75 -9.11 6.21
N LYS A 65 -10.87 -8.40 5.09
CA LYS A 65 -9.84 -7.54 4.52
C LYS A 65 -10.41 -6.16 4.24
N ILE A 66 -9.58 -5.14 4.35
CA ILE A 66 -9.98 -3.74 4.19
C ILE A 66 -8.86 -2.95 3.54
N TRP A 67 -9.18 -1.83 2.87
CA TRP A 67 -8.22 -0.91 2.25
C TRP A 67 -7.41 -1.44 1.06
N ALA A 68 -7.45 -2.74 0.78
CA ALA A 68 -6.77 -3.36 -0.34
C ALA A 68 -7.34 -2.85 -1.67
N THR A 69 -6.60 -1.98 -2.34
CA THR A 69 -7.08 -1.30 -3.55
C THR A 69 -7.34 -2.33 -4.66
N ASN A 70 -8.43 -2.17 -5.37
CA ASN A 70 -8.96 -3.04 -6.43
C ASN A 70 -9.43 -4.43 -5.98
N CYS A 71 -9.38 -4.79 -4.69
CA CYS A 71 -9.62 -6.16 -4.24
C CYS A 71 -10.97 -6.74 -4.71
N ALA A 72 -12.02 -5.91 -4.74
CA ALA A 72 -13.36 -6.32 -5.13
C ALA A 72 -13.57 -6.36 -6.66
N GLY A 73 -12.61 -5.91 -7.47
CA GLY A 73 -12.76 -5.81 -8.92
C GLY A 73 -13.78 -4.75 -9.37
N TRP A 74 -14.05 -4.70 -10.68
CA TRP A 74 -14.97 -3.72 -11.28
C TRP A 74 -16.44 -3.93 -10.90
N VAL A 75 -16.84 -5.18 -10.69
CA VAL A 75 -18.22 -5.59 -10.43
C VAL A 75 -18.42 -6.19 -9.03
N PHE A 76 -17.48 -5.91 -8.12
CA PHE A 76 -17.55 -6.30 -6.70
C PHE A 76 -17.60 -7.82 -6.43
N LYS A 77 -17.10 -8.62 -7.39
CA LYS A 77 -17.00 -10.09 -7.29
C LYS A 77 -15.56 -10.61 -7.09
N GLY A 78 -14.62 -9.70 -6.85
CA GLY A 78 -13.20 -10.00 -6.72
C GLY A 78 -12.38 -9.51 -7.91
N ALA A 79 -11.12 -9.15 -7.66
CA ALA A 79 -10.17 -8.80 -8.70
C ALA A 79 -9.78 -10.03 -9.53
N GLY A 80 -9.28 -9.82 -10.75
CA GLY A 80 -8.75 -10.91 -11.58
C GLY A 80 -7.60 -11.66 -10.90
N LEU A 81 -6.81 -10.96 -10.09
CA LEU A 81 -5.79 -11.53 -9.21
C LEU A 81 -5.77 -10.82 -7.84
N GLN A 82 -5.85 -11.59 -6.77
CA GLN A 82 -5.66 -11.14 -5.39
C GLN A 82 -4.52 -11.94 -4.75
N CYS A 83 -3.44 -11.28 -4.33
CA CYS A 83 -2.43 -11.89 -3.47
C CYS A 83 -2.85 -11.69 -2.02
N VAL A 84 -3.43 -12.71 -1.39
CA VAL A 84 -4.04 -12.62 -0.05
C VAL A 84 -3.04 -13.04 1.01
N THR A 85 -2.69 -12.11 1.90
CA THR A 85 -1.87 -12.41 3.10
C THR A 85 -2.76 -13.03 4.17
N ARG A 86 -2.33 -14.13 4.73
CA ARG A 86 -3.11 -14.94 5.68
C ARG A 86 -2.22 -15.71 6.64
N ARG A 87 -2.82 -16.18 7.73
CA ARG A 87 -2.16 -17.03 8.73
C ARG A 87 -2.54 -18.50 8.56
N PHE A 88 -1.55 -19.35 8.35
CA PHE A 88 -1.67 -20.79 8.22
C PHE A 88 -2.08 -21.46 9.55
N ILE A 89 -3.10 -22.33 9.50
CA ILE A 89 -3.52 -23.18 10.60
C ILE A 89 -3.20 -24.63 10.22
N PRO A 90 -2.19 -25.27 10.84
CA PRO A 90 -1.86 -26.66 10.58
C PRO A 90 -3.00 -27.60 10.98
N SER A 91 -3.25 -28.64 10.18
CA SER A 91 -4.32 -29.61 10.42
C SER A 91 -4.15 -30.46 11.69
N SER A 92 -2.96 -30.46 12.32
CA SER A 92 -2.64 -31.26 13.51
C SER A 92 -2.78 -30.54 14.86
N SER A 93 -3.27 -29.29 14.89
CA SER A 93 -3.28 -28.47 16.12
C SER A 93 -4.35 -28.84 17.16
N ALA A 94 -4.86 -30.08 17.17
CA ALA A 94 -5.75 -30.59 18.23
C ALA A 94 -5.01 -30.92 19.54
N SER A 95 -3.68 -30.85 19.56
CA SER A 95 -2.85 -30.94 20.77
C SER A 95 -1.60 -30.09 20.59
N ALA A 96 -1.59 -28.87 21.14
CA ALA A 96 -0.38 -28.05 21.19
C ALA A 96 0.16 -28.07 22.62
N SER A 97 1.32 -28.70 22.79
CA SER A 97 2.21 -28.50 23.94
C SER A 97 2.67 -27.03 24.00
N ARG A 98 3.21 -26.63 25.16
CA ARG A 98 3.43 -25.25 25.65
C ARG A 98 4.46 -24.38 24.90
N SER A 99 4.66 -24.57 23.60
CA SER A 99 5.39 -23.62 22.75
C SER A 99 4.61 -23.40 21.46
N SER A 100 3.60 -22.53 21.52
CA SER A 100 2.89 -22.09 20.32
C SER A 100 3.88 -21.39 19.37
N PRO A 101 3.96 -21.79 18.08
CA PRO A 101 4.73 -21.05 17.08
C PRO A 101 4.34 -19.57 17.12
N SER A 102 5.30 -18.66 16.94
CA SER A 102 4.94 -17.24 16.94
C SER A 102 3.91 -16.99 15.82
N THR A 103 2.99 -16.05 16.03
CA THR A 103 1.99 -15.68 15.01
C THR A 103 2.62 -15.21 13.70
N SER A 104 3.92 -14.86 13.74
CA SER A 104 4.73 -14.46 12.60
C SER A 104 5.14 -15.64 11.69
N ASP A 105 5.42 -16.81 12.28
CA ASP A 105 5.97 -18.01 11.61
C ASP A 105 4.94 -18.78 10.77
N THR A 106 3.69 -18.33 10.80
CA THR A 106 2.58 -18.99 10.10
C THR A 106 2.03 -18.15 8.96
N ASN A 107 2.55 -16.94 8.72
CA ASN A 107 2.06 -16.11 7.63
C ASN A 107 2.49 -16.65 6.26
N VAL A 108 1.54 -16.65 5.33
CA VAL A 108 1.74 -17.03 3.92
C VAL A 108 0.99 -16.08 3.01
N VAL A 109 1.39 -16.04 1.74
CA VAL A 109 0.67 -15.32 0.68
C VAL A 109 0.20 -16.35 -0.35
N VAL A 110 -1.07 -16.25 -0.74
CA VAL A 110 -1.67 -17.11 -1.76
C VAL A 110 -2.26 -16.26 -2.88
N ALA A 111 -2.08 -16.70 -4.12
CA ALA A 111 -2.77 -16.12 -5.25
C ALA A 111 -4.21 -16.67 -5.30
N VAL A 112 -5.17 -15.76 -5.38
CA VAL A 112 -6.60 -16.05 -5.52
C VAL A 112 -7.07 -15.33 -6.78
N THR A 113 -7.65 -16.06 -7.72
CA THR A 113 -8.18 -15.51 -8.96
C THR A 113 -9.70 -15.32 -8.86
N TRP A 114 -10.28 -14.59 -9.80
CA TRP A 114 -11.74 -14.53 -9.93
C TRP A 114 -12.32 -15.95 -10.08
N ALA A 115 -11.73 -16.79 -10.93
CA ALA A 115 -12.22 -18.14 -11.18
C ALA A 115 -12.28 -18.99 -9.90
N ASP A 116 -11.33 -18.82 -8.98
CA ASP A 116 -11.36 -19.50 -7.67
C ASP A 116 -12.54 -19.04 -6.80
N ILE A 117 -12.87 -17.75 -6.84
CA ILE A 117 -14.00 -17.18 -6.10
C ILE A 117 -15.33 -17.66 -6.71
N GLU A 118 -15.42 -17.70 -8.03
CA GLU A 118 -16.61 -18.16 -8.76
C GLU A 118 -16.87 -19.65 -8.59
N ALA A 119 -15.81 -20.46 -8.53
CA ALA A 119 -15.90 -21.90 -8.25
C ALA A 119 -16.20 -22.23 -6.77
N SER A 120 -16.07 -21.24 -5.88
CA SER A 120 -16.42 -21.39 -4.46
C SER A 120 -17.94 -21.23 -4.25
N PRO A 121 -18.50 -21.70 -3.12
CA PRO A 121 -19.94 -21.56 -2.84
C PRO A 121 -20.44 -20.11 -2.97
N PRO A 122 -21.70 -19.90 -3.40
CA PRO A 122 -22.29 -18.56 -3.46
C PRO A 122 -22.19 -17.85 -2.11
N GLY A 123 -21.74 -16.60 -2.13
CA GLY A 123 -21.53 -15.80 -0.91
C GLY A 123 -20.15 -15.94 -0.27
N SER A 124 -19.26 -16.81 -0.79
CA SER A 124 -17.89 -16.97 -0.27
C SER A 124 -17.02 -15.73 -0.38
N TYR A 125 -17.39 -14.75 -1.21
CA TYR A 125 -16.75 -13.44 -1.25
C TYR A 125 -17.84 -12.36 -1.25
N THR A 126 -17.84 -11.52 -0.21
CA THR A 126 -18.87 -10.49 -0.03
C THR A 126 -18.22 -9.16 0.28
N VAL A 127 -18.64 -8.11 -0.44
CA VAL A 127 -18.32 -6.73 -0.08
C VAL A 127 -19.27 -6.28 1.03
N LEU A 128 -18.73 -5.98 2.21
CA LEU A 128 -19.52 -5.57 3.37
C LEU A 128 -19.76 -4.06 3.39
N LYS A 129 -18.76 -3.26 3.01
CA LYS A 129 -18.85 -1.80 3.08
C LYS A 129 -17.88 -1.11 2.13
N HIS A 130 -18.39 -0.12 1.40
CA HIS A 130 -17.58 0.88 0.72
C HIS A 130 -17.31 2.08 1.64
N PHE A 131 -16.16 2.73 1.45
CA PHE A 131 -15.76 3.89 2.25
C PHE A 131 -15.59 5.09 1.34
N ASP A 132 -16.19 6.20 1.74
CA ASP A 132 -15.89 7.50 1.16
C ASP A 132 -14.50 7.94 1.64
N SER A 133 -13.64 8.25 0.68
CA SER A 133 -12.29 8.76 0.97
C SER A 133 -12.21 10.23 0.60
N PHE A 134 -11.59 11.03 1.46
CA PHE A 134 -11.48 12.48 1.22
C PHE A 134 -10.54 12.80 0.05
N GLY A 135 -9.57 11.94 -0.26
CA GLY A 135 -8.71 12.00 -1.43
C GLY A 135 -8.67 10.66 -2.16
N LEU A 136 -8.28 10.69 -3.45
CA LEU A 136 -8.29 9.51 -4.33
C LEU A 136 -9.68 8.85 -4.45
N THR A 137 -10.73 9.66 -4.66
CA THR A 137 -12.14 9.24 -4.63
C THR A 137 -12.51 8.16 -5.64
N ALA A 138 -11.78 8.03 -6.75
CA ALA A 138 -11.99 6.99 -7.75
C ALA A 138 -11.42 5.61 -7.35
N LYS A 139 -10.68 5.50 -6.24
CA LYS A 139 -10.13 4.22 -5.77
C LYS A 139 -11.23 3.37 -5.12
N SER A 140 -11.15 2.06 -5.32
CA SER A 140 -11.98 1.09 -4.58
C SER A 140 -11.11 0.24 -3.67
N GLY A 141 -11.35 0.25 -2.37
CA GLY A 141 -10.68 -0.60 -1.38
C GLY A 141 -11.61 -0.93 -0.21
N PRO A 142 -12.73 -1.63 -0.48
CA PRO A 142 -13.80 -1.82 0.49
C PRO A 142 -13.41 -2.79 1.61
N LEU A 143 -14.27 -2.88 2.62
CA LEU A 143 -14.29 -3.99 3.57
C LEU A 143 -14.92 -5.20 2.88
N VAL A 144 -14.16 -6.29 2.80
CA VAL A 144 -14.60 -7.56 2.19
C VAL A 144 -14.49 -8.69 3.19
N ARG A 145 -15.43 -9.62 3.12
CA ARG A 145 -15.42 -10.89 3.85
C ARG A 145 -15.17 -12.03 2.87
N ILE A 146 -14.23 -12.88 3.24
CA ILE A 146 -13.88 -14.12 2.57
C ILE A 146 -14.37 -15.25 3.47
N SER A 147 -15.26 -16.10 2.95
CA SER A 147 -15.91 -17.17 3.69
C SER A 147 -15.85 -18.48 2.92
N GLY A 148 -14.79 -19.25 3.15
CA GLY A 148 -14.62 -20.57 2.56
C GLY A 148 -14.15 -20.57 1.11
N VAL A 149 -13.49 -19.50 0.63
CA VAL A 149 -12.92 -19.49 -0.73
C VAL A 149 -11.84 -20.56 -0.83
N ARG A 150 -11.97 -21.44 -1.83
CA ARG A 150 -11.07 -22.58 -2.06
C ARG A 150 -10.11 -22.25 -3.19
N VAL A 151 -8.82 -22.42 -2.94
CA VAL A 151 -7.76 -22.27 -3.95
C VAL A 151 -6.88 -23.51 -3.98
N PRO A 152 -6.34 -23.91 -5.15
CA PRO A 152 -5.41 -25.02 -5.21
C PRO A 152 -4.12 -24.73 -4.42
N LYS A 153 -3.54 -25.76 -3.80
CA LYS A 153 -2.23 -25.64 -3.12
C LYS A 153 -1.12 -25.10 -4.03
N SER A 154 -1.21 -25.36 -5.33
CA SER A 154 -0.27 -24.87 -6.33
C SER A 154 -0.28 -23.34 -6.52
N GLN A 155 -1.22 -22.60 -5.92
CA GLN A 155 -1.27 -21.12 -5.97
C GLN A 155 -0.61 -20.45 -4.75
N LEU A 156 0.04 -21.24 -3.88
CA LEU A 156 0.82 -20.75 -2.76
C LEU A 156 2.10 -20.07 -3.25
N LEU A 157 2.33 -18.81 -2.86
CA LEU A 157 3.47 -18.02 -3.34
C LEU A 157 4.71 -18.12 -2.44
N CYS A 158 4.56 -18.64 -1.24
CA CYS A 158 5.66 -18.82 -0.30
C CYS A 158 5.34 -19.89 0.75
N GLN A 159 6.37 -20.49 1.33
CA GLN A 159 6.20 -21.47 2.40
C GLN A 159 5.70 -20.79 3.69
N PRO A 160 5.05 -21.52 4.62
CA PRO A 160 4.76 -21.02 5.96
C PRO A 160 5.97 -20.33 6.62
N GLY A 161 5.76 -19.11 7.12
CA GLY A 161 6.80 -18.28 7.73
C GLY A 161 7.46 -17.28 6.78
N GLN A 162 7.39 -17.50 5.47
CA GLN A 162 7.95 -16.58 4.47
C GLN A 162 6.97 -15.48 4.02
N GLY A 163 5.72 -15.49 4.50
CA GLY A 163 4.71 -14.53 4.10
C GLY A 163 5.03 -13.09 4.50
N LEU A 164 5.66 -12.90 5.67
CA LEU A 164 6.08 -11.57 6.14
C LEU A 164 7.15 -10.97 5.23
N GLU A 165 8.18 -11.74 4.93
CA GLU A 165 9.29 -11.32 4.07
C GLU A 165 8.80 -10.97 2.67
N LEU A 166 7.94 -11.81 2.07
CA LEU A 166 7.37 -11.54 0.76
C LEU A 166 6.48 -10.27 0.76
N CYS A 167 5.73 -10.03 1.82
CA CYS A 167 4.98 -8.78 1.97
C CYS A 167 5.94 -7.59 2.09
N ASP A 168 7.00 -7.71 2.89
CA ASP A 168 8.00 -6.66 3.10
C ASP A 168 8.71 -6.29 1.79
N GLU A 169 9.14 -7.28 1.01
CA GLU A 169 9.72 -7.08 -0.33
C GLU A 169 8.73 -6.34 -1.26
N ALA A 170 7.48 -6.80 -1.32
CA ALA A 170 6.46 -6.18 -2.14
C ALA A 170 6.16 -4.73 -1.72
N PHE A 171 6.11 -4.47 -0.41
CA PHE A 171 5.90 -3.14 0.16
C PHE A 171 7.13 -2.24 0.09
N THR A 172 8.34 -2.80 -0.03
CA THR A 172 9.58 -2.06 -0.29
C THR A 172 9.57 -1.52 -1.70
N MET A 173 9.16 -2.33 -2.68
CA MET A 173 9.03 -1.89 -4.07
C MET A 173 7.95 -0.81 -4.24
N SER A 174 6.79 -0.95 -3.58
CA SER A 174 5.75 0.07 -3.64
C SER A 174 6.16 1.39 -3.00
N ALA A 175 6.97 1.35 -1.92
CA ALA A 175 7.48 2.54 -1.24
C ALA A 175 8.27 3.46 -2.18
N ILE A 176 9.06 2.90 -3.10
CA ILE A 176 9.81 3.66 -4.12
C ILE A 176 8.85 4.36 -5.08
N VAL A 177 7.87 3.62 -5.60
CA VAL A 177 6.85 4.16 -6.52
C VAL A 177 6.05 5.26 -5.82
N LEU A 178 5.79 5.12 -4.52
CA LEU A 178 5.14 6.15 -3.72
C LEU A 178 5.97 7.42 -3.59
N GLY A 179 7.29 7.30 -3.47
CA GLY A 179 8.21 8.43 -3.53
C GLY A 179 8.02 9.21 -4.84
N ALA A 180 7.98 8.52 -5.98
CA ALA A 180 7.74 9.14 -7.28
C ALA A 180 6.34 9.78 -7.39
N MET A 181 5.29 9.14 -6.87
CA MET A 181 3.94 9.74 -6.81
C MET A 181 3.94 11.04 -6.01
N SER A 182 4.63 11.05 -4.87
CA SER A 182 4.76 12.22 -3.99
C SER A 182 5.45 13.38 -4.73
N VAL A 183 6.55 13.11 -5.44
CA VAL A 183 7.24 14.10 -6.28
C VAL A 183 6.33 14.61 -7.41
N GLY A 184 5.55 13.74 -8.04
CA GLY A 184 4.58 14.14 -9.06
C GLY A 184 3.53 15.12 -8.55
N VAL A 185 3.01 14.88 -7.34
CA VAL A 185 2.07 15.79 -6.66
C VAL A 185 2.73 17.12 -6.30
N MET A 186 3.93 17.09 -5.69
CA MET A 186 4.72 18.29 -5.40
C MET A 186 4.93 19.16 -6.64
N ARG A 187 5.30 18.54 -7.77
CA ARG A 187 5.51 19.26 -9.04
C ARG A 187 4.23 19.91 -9.55
N ALA A 188 3.11 19.19 -9.57
CA ALA A 188 1.84 19.72 -10.06
C ALA A 188 1.35 20.91 -9.22
N GLU A 189 1.56 20.83 -7.90
CA GLU A 189 1.26 21.90 -6.95
C GLU A 189 2.18 23.11 -7.18
N PHE A 190 3.49 22.90 -7.26
CA PHE A 190 4.47 23.95 -7.52
C PHE A 190 4.19 24.66 -8.85
N ASP A 191 3.91 23.92 -9.92
CA ASP A 191 3.60 24.51 -11.23
C ASP A 191 2.33 25.38 -11.16
N SER A 192 1.31 24.93 -10.42
CA SER A 192 0.07 25.68 -10.22
C SER A 192 0.29 26.95 -9.40
N ALA A 193 1.03 26.86 -8.30
CA ALA A 193 1.38 27.99 -7.45
C ALA A 193 2.28 29.00 -8.17
N LEU A 194 3.26 28.53 -8.94
CA LEU A 194 4.16 29.36 -9.74
C LEU A 194 3.40 30.08 -10.86
N ALA A 195 2.50 29.39 -11.55
CA ALA A 195 1.65 30.00 -12.58
C ALA A 195 0.74 31.10 -12.00
N PHE A 196 0.22 30.90 -10.79
CA PHE A 196 -0.54 31.91 -10.06
C PHE A 196 0.34 33.11 -9.66
N ALA A 197 1.47 32.86 -9.00
CA ALA A 197 2.37 33.90 -8.51
C ALA A 197 2.95 34.79 -9.62
N LYS A 198 3.10 34.25 -10.85
CA LYS A 198 3.55 35.00 -12.03
C LYS A 198 2.51 35.97 -12.60
N ARG A 199 1.21 35.71 -12.39
CA ARG A 199 0.12 36.41 -13.11
C ARG A 199 -0.76 37.27 -12.23
N ASP A 200 -0.77 37.03 -10.93
CA ASP A 200 -1.67 37.68 -9.97
C ASP A 200 -0.85 38.56 -9.02
N ASP A 201 -1.31 39.80 -8.80
CA ASP A 201 -0.68 40.81 -7.95
C ASP A 201 -1.39 40.98 -6.60
N ARG A 202 -2.53 40.31 -6.40
CA ARG A 202 -3.42 40.44 -5.23
C ARG A 202 -3.83 41.87 -4.92
N GLY A 203 -3.99 42.70 -5.94
CA GLY A 203 -4.29 44.13 -5.79
C GLY A 203 -3.07 44.97 -5.41
N GLY A 204 -1.86 44.43 -5.56
CA GLY A 204 -0.60 45.15 -5.41
C GLY A 204 -0.12 45.79 -6.71
N ALA A 205 0.99 46.53 -6.66
CA ALA A 205 1.58 47.19 -7.83
C ALA A 205 2.38 46.23 -8.75
N GLU A 206 2.68 45.02 -8.30
CA GLU A 206 3.50 44.03 -9.00
C GLU A 206 3.02 42.61 -8.67
N PRO A 207 3.25 41.61 -9.56
CA PRO A 207 2.93 40.22 -9.29
C PRO A 207 3.54 39.69 -7.98
N ILE A 208 2.85 38.76 -7.32
CA ILE A 208 3.27 38.19 -6.03
C ILE A 208 4.70 37.62 -6.08
N LEU A 209 5.13 37.08 -7.23
CA LEU A 209 6.47 36.49 -7.39
C LEU A 209 7.63 37.46 -7.06
N THR A 210 7.43 38.78 -7.17
CA THR A 210 8.49 39.77 -6.86
C THR A 210 8.67 40.01 -5.36
N LYS A 211 7.77 39.46 -4.52
CA LYS A 211 7.81 39.62 -3.06
C LYS A 211 8.70 38.55 -2.42
N GLN A 212 9.72 38.99 -1.67
CA GLN A 212 10.61 38.08 -0.97
C GLN A 212 9.90 37.41 0.22
N SER A 213 9.58 36.13 0.07
CA SER A 213 9.23 35.22 1.17
C SER A 213 9.98 33.89 0.97
N ARG A 214 10.34 33.25 2.08
CA ARG A 214 11.26 32.10 2.25
C ARG A 214 11.38 31.14 1.04
N ARG A 215 12.62 30.92 0.57
CA ARG A 215 13.00 29.94 -0.48
C ARG A 215 12.85 28.50 0.04
N SER A 216 12.19 27.60 -0.70
CA SER A 216 12.22 26.16 -0.39
C SER A 216 13.52 25.53 -0.91
N THR A 217 13.99 24.49 -0.22
CA THR A 217 15.25 23.79 -0.50
C THR A 217 14.95 22.34 -0.88
N GLU A 218 15.40 21.90 -2.06
CA GLU A 218 15.40 20.50 -2.50
C GLU A 218 16.85 19.96 -2.55
N GLY A 219 17.02 18.67 -2.25
CA GLY A 219 18.30 17.95 -2.31
C GLY A 219 18.09 16.43 -2.44
N ALA A 220 19.05 15.73 -3.06
CA ALA A 220 18.82 14.42 -3.69
C ALA A 220 19.90 13.32 -3.44
N TRP A 221 19.44 12.06 -3.47
CA TRP A 221 20.00 10.70 -3.78
C TRP A 221 20.92 9.84 -2.84
N LEU A 222 20.85 8.52 -3.12
CA LEU A 222 20.95 7.21 -2.36
C LEU A 222 22.36 6.55 -2.30
N PRO A 223 22.60 5.26 -1.86
CA PRO A 223 21.83 4.13 -1.22
C PRO A 223 22.27 3.57 0.19
N PRO A 224 21.57 2.59 0.95
CA PRO A 224 21.22 1.12 0.69
C PRO A 224 19.75 0.65 0.48
N ALA A 225 19.53 -0.34 -0.41
CA ALA A 225 18.25 -0.61 -1.11
C ALA A 225 16.93 -0.68 -0.29
N ARG A 226 16.89 -1.31 0.90
CA ARG A 226 15.64 -1.39 1.71
C ARG A 226 15.44 -0.15 2.58
N GLU A 227 16.50 0.26 3.27
CA GLU A 227 16.49 1.45 4.12
C GLU A 227 16.06 2.68 3.33
N LEU A 228 16.60 2.88 2.12
CA LEU A 228 16.25 4.09 1.39
C LEU A 228 14.85 4.08 0.82
N ALA A 229 14.31 2.90 0.48
CA ALA A 229 12.93 2.82 0.05
C ALA A 229 12.03 3.37 1.17
N TYR A 230 12.35 3.04 2.42
CA TYR A 230 11.65 3.58 3.59
C TYR A 230 11.92 5.07 3.81
N HIS A 231 13.17 5.54 3.67
CA HIS A 231 13.47 6.97 3.72
C HIS A 231 12.76 7.75 2.63
N ALA A 232 12.76 7.29 1.38
CA ALA A 232 12.07 7.91 0.26
C ALA A 232 10.57 8.00 0.53
N LYS A 233 9.95 6.91 1.01
CA LYS A 233 8.53 6.93 1.39
C LYS A 233 8.27 7.99 2.45
N VAL A 234 9.00 7.94 3.57
CA VAL A 234 8.78 8.83 4.72
C VAL A 234 9.04 10.28 4.32
N TYR A 235 10.23 10.56 3.77
CA TYR A 235 10.67 11.90 3.41
C TYR A 235 9.77 12.50 2.34
N CYS A 236 9.53 11.81 1.22
CA CYS A 236 8.76 12.38 0.13
C CYS A 236 7.29 12.55 0.52
N SER A 237 6.69 11.62 1.28
CA SER A 237 5.29 11.79 1.70
C SER A 237 5.10 12.94 2.70
N GLU A 238 6.00 13.11 3.67
CA GLU A 238 5.94 14.22 4.64
C GLU A 238 6.30 15.56 3.98
N SER A 239 7.32 15.55 3.11
CA SER A 239 7.70 16.75 2.34
C SER A 239 6.61 17.18 1.37
N ALA A 240 5.85 16.23 0.80
CA ALA A 240 4.73 16.56 -0.06
C ALA A 240 3.67 17.32 0.73
N VAL A 241 3.27 16.82 1.91
CA VAL A 241 2.33 17.53 2.79
C VAL A 241 2.82 18.94 3.08
N LYS A 242 4.11 19.07 3.44
CA LYS A 242 4.69 20.39 3.72
C LYS A 242 4.66 21.31 2.50
N ALA A 243 5.11 20.85 1.33
CA ALA A 243 5.17 21.63 0.11
C ALA A 243 3.78 22.11 -0.32
N VAL A 244 2.79 21.22 -0.20
CA VAL A 244 1.39 21.51 -0.50
C VAL A 244 0.82 22.58 0.44
N ILE A 245 1.05 22.45 1.74
CA ILE A 245 0.63 23.48 2.70
C ILE A 245 1.35 24.81 2.45
N ASP A 246 2.64 24.79 2.13
CA ASP A 246 3.41 26.01 1.79
C ASP A 246 2.83 26.68 0.52
N CYS A 247 2.39 25.90 -0.48
CA CYS A 247 1.72 26.43 -1.69
C CYS A 247 0.32 26.98 -1.40
N VAL A 248 -0.45 26.32 -0.53
CA VAL A 248 -1.73 26.84 -0.03
C VAL A 248 -1.54 28.17 0.67
N TYR A 249 -0.54 28.30 1.54
CA TYR A 249 -0.23 29.57 2.21
C TYR A 249 0.24 30.64 1.23
N ALA A 250 1.03 30.28 0.22
CA ALA A 250 1.48 31.21 -0.80
C ALA A 250 0.33 31.75 -1.67
N ALA A 251 -0.62 30.89 -2.06
CA ALA A 251 -1.79 31.28 -2.86
C ALA A 251 -2.92 31.93 -2.03
N GLY A 252 -2.92 31.73 -0.70
CA GLY A 252 -3.81 32.40 0.24
C GLY A 252 -5.27 31.94 0.15
N VAL A 253 -6.20 32.78 0.63
CA VAL A 253 -7.63 32.41 0.78
C VAL A 253 -8.30 31.89 -0.50
N THR A 254 -7.77 32.22 -1.68
CA THR A 254 -8.28 31.73 -2.96
C THR A 254 -8.19 30.22 -3.09
N THR A 255 -7.25 29.55 -2.40
CA THR A 255 -7.18 28.08 -2.41
C THR A 255 -8.34 27.41 -1.67
N TYR A 256 -9.09 28.18 -0.87
CA TYR A 256 -10.26 27.69 -0.14
C TYR A 256 -11.48 27.52 -1.05
N ASP A 257 -11.51 28.22 -2.19
CA ASP A 257 -12.55 28.08 -3.20
C ASP A 257 -12.21 26.95 -4.18
N GLU A 258 -13.01 25.87 -4.18
CA GLU A 258 -12.87 24.77 -5.14
C GLU A 258 -13.14 25.22 -6.59
N GLY A 259 -13.84 26.35 -6.80
CA GLY A 259 -14.13 26.98 -8.08
C GLY A 259 -13.02 27.89 -8.63
N SER A 260 -11.97 28.16 -7.84
CA SER A 260 -10.88 29.08 -8.21
C SER A 260 -10.03 28.63 -9.42
N GLY A 261 -10.22 27.39 -9.89
CA GLY A 261 -9.44 26.81 -10.98
C GLY A 261 -8.01 26.42 -10.60
N LEU A 262 -7.57 26.71 -9.36
CA LEU A 262 -6.22 26.36 -8.87
C LEU A 262 -6.06 24.87 -8.57
N GLY A 263 -7.16 24.17 -8.26
CA GLY A 263 -7.14 22.73 -7.97
C GLY A 263 -6.41 22.32 -6.66
N LEU A 264 -5.80 23.26 -5.94
CA LEU A 264 -4.97 23.00 -4.75
C LEU A 264 -5.77 22.31 -3.62
N GLY A 265 -7.05 22.64 -3.42
CA GLY A 265 -7.89 21.95 -2.42
C GLY A 265 -8.04 20.44 -2.66
N LYS A 266 -8.02 19.99 -3.93
CA LYS A 266 -8.02 18.56 -4.27
C LYS A 266 -6.65 17.92 -4.01
N LEU A 267 -5.57 18.65 -4.30
CA LEU A 267 -4.20 18.19 -4.05
C LEU A 267 -3.90 18.06 -2.55
N VAL A 268 -4.37 18.99 -1.71
CA VAL A 268 -4.32 18.85 -0.25
C VAL A 268 -4.93 17.52 0.21
N LYS A 269 -6.15 17.22 -0.26
CA LYS A 269 -6.83 15.97 0.09
C LYS A 269 -6.06 14.73 -0.37
N VAL A 270 -5.48 14.73 -1.57
CA VAL A 270 -4.65 13.60 -2.06
C VAL A 270 -3.36 13.47 -1.25
N THR A 271 -2.69 14.59 -1.00
CA THR A 271 -1.38 14.63 -0.34
C THR A 271 -1.44 14.13 1.10
N MET A 272 -2.51 14.48 1.82
CA MET A 272 -2.72 14.04 3.20
C MET A 272 -2.85 12.53 3.35
N VAL A 273 -3.14 11.78 2.27
CA VAL A 273 -3.20 10.31 2.29
C VAL A 273 -1.79 9.69 2.22
N LEU A 274 -0.81 10.38 1.64
CA LEU A 274 0.51 9.82 1.31
C LEU A 274 1.29 9.30 2.54
N PRO A 275 1.33 10.01 3.68
CA PRO A 275 2.01 9.51 4.88
C PRO A 275 1.27 8.35 5.56
N LEU A 276 -0.02 8.15 5.25
CA LEU A 276 -0.92 7.23 5.95
C LEU A 276 -0.97 5.84 5.31
N PHE A 277 -1.09 5.77 3.99
CA PHE A 277 -1.22 4.50 3.26
C PHE A 277 0.13 3.88 2.88
N ASP A 278 0.10 2.67 2.30
CA ASP A 278 1.27 1.88 1.94
C ASP A 278 2.24 1.69 3.13
N GLY A 279 1.67 1.28 4.27
CA GLY A 279 2.36 1.29 5.56
C GLY A 279 2.54 2.72 6.08
N GLY A 280 1.72 3.11 7.06
CA GLY A 280 1.79 4.46 7.62
C GLY A 280 3.18 4.78 8.20
N ASN A 281 3.61 6.04 8.06
CA ASN A 281 4.97 6.45 8.43
C ASN A 281 5.29 6.14 9.89
N VAL A 282 4.38 6.47 10.81
CA VAL A 282 4.61 6.34 12.26
C VAL A 282 4.66 4.88 12.70
N GLY A 283 3.59 4.13 12.43
CA GLY A 283 3.39 2.78 12.97
C GLY A 283 4.08 1.67 12.19
N VAL A 284 4.48 1.92 10.93
CA VAL A 284 5.09 0.90 10.06
C VAL A 284 6.48 1.32 9.62
N ARG A 285 6.59 2.35 8.77
CA ARG A 285 7.86 2.65 8.08
C ARG A 285 8.96 3.11 9.02
N LYS A 286 8.66 4.00 9.98
CA LYS A 286 9.63 4.44 11.00
C LYS A 286 10.02 3.31 11.95
N ARG A 287 9.16 2.30 12.16
CA ARG A 287 9.52 1.10 12.95
C ARG A 287 10.41 0.15 12.15
N GLN A 288 10.15 -0.02 10.85
CA GLN A 288 11.03 -0.76 9.94
C GLN A 288 12.43 -0.12 9.87
N LEU A 289 12.52 1.21 9.72
CA LEU A 289 13.78 1.95 9.78
C LEU A 289 14.50 1.76 11.11
N GLN A 290 13.79 1.94 12.23
CA GLN A 290 14.36 1.72 13.55
C GLN A 290 14.96 0.31 13.69
N LYS A 291 14.26 -0.72 13.19
CA LYS A 291 14.76 -2.11 13.24
C LYS A 291 16.07 -2.28 12.46
N LEU A 292 16.19 -1.67 11.29
CA LEU A 292 17.42 -1.70 10.48
C LEU A 292 18.57 -0.98 11.21
N MET A 293 18.32 0.22 11.71
CA MET A 293 19.33 1.05 12.40
C MET A 293 19.80 0.46 13.75
N CYS A 294 19.00 -0.41 14.37
CA CYS A 294 19.37 -1.12 15.59
C CYS A 294 20.14 -2.43 15.34
N ALA A 295 20.33 -2.86 14.09
CA ALA A 295 21.08 -4.06 13.77
C ALA A 295 22.58 -3.87 14.11
N ALA A 296 23.24 -4.91 14.64
CA ALA A 296 24.63 -4.82 15.09
C ALA A 296 25.63 -4.60 13.94
N ASP A 297 25.26 -5.01 12.73
CA ASP A 297 25.99 -4.91 11.48
C ASP A 297 25.53 -3.72 10.62
N TYR A 298 24.73 -2.81 11.18
CA TYR A 298 24.23 -1.65 10.44
C TYR A 298 25.37 -0.71 10.02
N ASP A 299 25.46 -0.48 8.71
CA ASP A 299 26.35 0.51 8.10
C ASP A 299 25.52 1.61 7.42
N ALA A 300 25.50 2.79 8.05
CA ALA A 300 24.74 3.94 7.57
C ALA A 300 25.14 4.42 6.17
N TRP A 301 26.35 4.11 5.71
CA TRP A 301 26.88 4.57 4.43
C TRP A 301 27.21 3.43 3.47
N GLY A 302 26.89 2.17 3.82
CA GLY A 302 27.40 0.94 3.21
C GLY A 302 26.97 0.65 1.77
N THR A 303 26.58 1.69 1.05
CA THR A 303 25.96 1.63 -0.26
C THR A 303 26.12 2.93 -1.02
N THR A 304 26.43 4.03 -0.33
CA THR A 304 26.90 5.27 -0.97
C THR A 304 28.39 5.16 -1.36
N MET A 305 29.09 4.16 -0.81
CA MET A 305 30.46 3.75 -1.20
C MET A 305 30.42 2.55 -2.14
#